data_AF-A0A7L4GMS8-F1
#
_entry.id   AF-A0A7L4GMS8-F1
#
_cell.length_a   1.000
_cell.length_b   1.000
_cell.length_c   1.000
_cell.angle_alpha   90.00
_cell.angle_beta   90.00
_cell.angle_gamma   90.00
#
_symmetry.space_group_name_H-M   'P 1'
#
loop_
_entity.id
_entity.type
_entity.pdbx_description
1 polymer ?
#
loop_
_entity_poly.entity_id
_entity_poly.type
_entity_poly.pdbx_seq_one_letter_code
_entity_poly.pdbx_strand_id
1 'polypeptide(L)'
;TVEETEQLKELYKLLTAKEFQKRMEGVVLLLDHCKSSPQLISTNIVQIFDVFVLRLQDCNKKVNQQALEALALMIPTLKGALHPVLVSLVEAVTENLNSKHLGIYAA
;
A
#
# COMPACT_ATOMS: atom_id res chain seq x y z
N THR A 1 8.30 18.27 7.57
CA THR A 1 9.43 18.50 8.52
C THR A 1 10.52 17.47 8.28
N VAL A 2 11.69 17.59 8.91
CA VAL A 2 12.76 16.56 8.81
C VAL A 2 12.23 15.20 9.27
N GLU A 3 11.44 15.17 10.34
CA GLU A 3 10.82 13.97 10.88
C GLU A 3 9.89 13.26 9.88
N GLU A 4 8.95 14.00 9.26
CA GLU A 4 8.07 13.45 8.21
C GLU A 4 8.87 12.88 7.03
N THR A 5 9.99 13.52 6.69
CA THR A 5 10.87 13.06 5.61
C THR A 5 11.52 11.71 5.96
N GLU A 6 11.97 11.54 7.20
CA GLU A 6 12.54 10.27 7.66
C GLU A 6 11.50 9.15 7.76
N GLN A 7 10.28 9.47 8.20
CA GLN A 7 9.16 8.51 8.19
C GLN A 7 8.87 7.99 6.78
N LEU A 8 8.79 8.89 5.80
CA LEU A 8 8.57 8.50 4.40
C LEU A 8 9.76 7.70 3.83
N LYS A 9 11.00 8.07 4.15
CA LYS A 9 12.19 7.32 3.72
C LYS A 9 12.17 5.88 4.25
N GLU A 10 11.87 5.68 5.53
CA GLU A 10 11.79 4.33 6.09
C GLU A 10 10.65 3.53 5.45
N LEU A 11 9.48 4.16 5.25
CA LEU A 11 8.37 3.54 4.54
C LEU A 11 8.78 3.07 3.13
N TYR A 12 9.42 3.93 2.33
CA TYR A 12 9.87 3.57 0.99
C TYR A 12 10.91 2.45 1.02
N LYS A 13 11.87 2.51 1.94
CA LYS A 13 12.89 1.49 2.12
C LYS A 13 12.26 0.12 2.42
N LEU A 14 11.24 0.07 3.29
CA LEU A 14 10.54 -1.18 3.60
C LEU A 14 9.71 -1.69 2.42
N LEU A 15 8.90 -0.83 1.79
CA LEU A 15 8.06 -1.22 0.65
C LEU A 15 8.89 -1.74 -0.53
N THR A 16 10.07 -1.17 -0.78
CA THR A 16 10.96 -1.55 -1.90
C THR A 16 12.03 -2.59 -1.55
N ALA A 17 11.98 -3.15 -0.34
CA ALA A 17 12.97 -4.13 0.12
C ALA A 17 12.96 -5.41 -0.74
N LYS A 18 14.13 -6.05 -0.83
CA LYS A 18 14.28 -7.33 -1.55
C LYS A 18 13.58 -8.47 -0.81
N GLU A 19 13.68 -8.47 0.51
CA GLU A 19 13.10 -9.44 1.41
C GLU A 19 11.59 -9.22 1.52
N PHE A 20 10.80 -10.27 1.26
CA PHE A 20 9.34 -10.15 1.29
C PHE A 20 8.83 -9.78 2.68
N GLN A 21 9.50 -10.22 3.76
CA GLN A 21 9.16 -9.88 5.14
C GLN A 21 9.24 -8.37 5.38
N LYS A 22 10.27 -7.71 4.82
CA LYS A 22 10.42 -6.26 4.92
C LYS A 22 9.35 -5.50 4.14
N ARG A 23 8.94 -6.04 3.00
CA ARG A 23 7.77 -5.48 2.27
C ARG A 23 6.48 -5.62 3.07
N MET A 24 6.27 -6.75 3.76
CA MET A 24 5.14 -6.92 4.67
C MET A 24 5.18 -5.91 5.83
N GLU A 25 6.35 -5.69 6.45
CA GLU A 25 6.54 -4.63 7.46
C GLU A 25 6.18 -3.25 6.89
N GLY A 26 6.57 -2.95 5.66
CA GLY A 26 6.22 -1.70 4.98
C GLY A 26 4.71 -1.52 4.75
N VAL A 27 3.98 -2.60 4.42
CA VAL A 27 2.51 -2.56 4.29
C VAL A 27 1.85 -2.25 5.64
N VAL A 28 2.31 -2.88 6.73
CA VAL A 28 1.82 -2.60 8.08
C VAL A 28 2.10 -1.15 8.47
N LEU A 29 3.33 -0.68 8.24
CA LEU A 29 3.72 0.70 8.56
C LEU A 29 2.88 1.73 7.79
N LEU A 30 2.59 1.48 6.50
CA LEU A 30 1.71 2.34 5.72
C LEU A 30 0.31 2.43 6.32
N LEU A 31 -0.27 1.28 6.68
CA LEU A 31 -1.60 1.22 7.30
C LEU A 31 -1.62 1.96 8.64
N ASP A 32 -0.57 1.83 9.44
CA ASP A 32 -0.45 2.54 10.71
C ASP A 32 -0.32 4.05 10.50
N HIS A 33 0.46 4.51 9.53
CA HIS A 33 0.54 5.93 9.18
C HIS A 33 -0.78 6.48 8.64
N CYS A 34 -1.58 5.69 7.91
CA CYS A 34 -2.92 6.09 7.51
C CYS A 34 -3.80 6.38 8.73
N LYS A 35 -3.66 5.60 9.81
CA LYS A 35 -4.43 5.78 11.05
C LYS A 35 -3.90 6.90 11.93
N SER A 36 -2.58 6.96 12.13
CA SER A 36 -1.94 7.90 13.07
C SER A 36 -1.72 9.29 12.47
N SER A 37 -1.50 9.36 11.15
CA SER A 37 -1.00 10.55 10.47
C SER A 37 -1.60 10.68 9.05
N PRO A 38 -2.95 10.64 8.89
CA PRO A 38 -3.60 10.61 7.58
C PRO A 38 -3.26 11.81 6.67
N GLN A 39 -2.91 12.96 7.24
CA GLN A 39 -2.50 14.14 6.48
C GLN A 39 -1.13 13.99 5.82
N LEU A 40 -0.18 13.31 6.47
CA LEU A 40 1.12 12.98 5.89
C LEU A 40 0.93 12.10 4.65
N ILE A 41 0.07 11.09 4.77
CA ILE A 41 -0.25 10.18 3.66
C ILE A 41 -0.97 10.92 2.54
N SER A 42 -2.01 11.69 2.87
CA SER A 42 -2.81 12.41 1.86
C SER A 42 -1.98 13.43 1.08
N THR A 43 -1.05 14.12 1.75
CA THR A 43 -0.16 15.10 1.11
C THR A 43 0.83 14.44 0.14
N ASN A 44 1.23 13.20 0.41
CA ASN A 44 2.21 12.46 -0.39
C ASN A 44 1.60 11.29 -1.16
N ILE A 45 0.28 11.33 -1.39
CA ILE A 45 -0.49 10.16 -1.81
C ILE A 45 0.03 9.54 -3.11
N VAL A 46 0.37 10.37 -4.09
CA VAL A 46 0.86 9.92 -5.41
C VAL A 46 2.17 9.15 -5.25
N GLN A 47 3.17 9.74 -4.59
CA GLN A 47 4.49 9.12 -4.43
C GLN A 47 4.43 7.82 -3.61
N ILE A 48 3.60 7.80 -2.57
CA ILE A 48 3.41 6.61 -1.73
C ILE A 48 2.74 5.50 -2.54
N PHE A 49 1.68 5.83 -3.27
CA PHE A 49 0.90 4.83 -4.00
C PHE A 49 1.60 4.34 -5.26
N ASP A 50 2.44 5.14 -5.92
CA ASP A 50 3.31 4.69 -7.02
C ASP A 50 4.20 3.51 -6.61
N VAL A 51 4.61 3.46 -5.33
CA VAL A 51 5.39 2.34 -4.78
C VAL A 51 4.48 1.25 -4.23
N PHE A 52 3.37 1.61 -3.58
CA PHE A 52 2.45 0.65 -2.95
C PHE A 52 1.71 -0.23 -3.95
N VAL A 53 1.37 0.27 -5.16
CA VAL A 53 0.73 -0.56 -6.21
C VAL A 53 1.57 -1.79 -6.57
N LEU A 54 2.91 -1.69 -6.49
CA LEU A 54 3.81 -2.82 -6.70
C LEU A 54 3.64 -3.92 -5.64
N ARG A 55 3.06 -3.61 -4.47
CA ARG A 55 2.69 -4.60 -3.46
C ARG A 55 1.35 -5.25 -3.76
N LEU A 56 0.41 -4.51 -4.36
CA LEU A 56 -0.85 -5.06 -4.89
C LEU A 56 -0.63 -6.02 -6.08
N GLN A 57 0.57 -6.05 -6.65
CA GLN A 57 0.95 -6.97 -7.73
C GLN A 57 2.21 -7.77 -7.36
N ASP A 58 2.49 -7.93 -6.06
CA ASP A 58 3.73 -8.54 -5.61
C ASP A 58 3.86 -10.00 -6.08
N CYS A 59 5.09 -10.40 -6.46
CA CYS A 59 5.37 -11.77 -6.84
C CYS A 59 5.19 -12.74 -5.65
N ASN A 60 5.39 -12.26 -4.42
CA ASN A 60 5.10 -13.01 -3.22
C ASN A 60 3.62 -12.89 -2.83
N LYS A 61 2.92 -14.02 -2.83
CA LYS A 61 1.47 -14.07 -2.60
C LYS A 61 1.04 -13.61 -1.20
N LYS A 62 1.90 -13.74 -0.19
CA LYS A 62 1.60 -13.24 1.16
C LYS A 62 1.65 -11.71 1.22
N VAL A 63 2.64 -11.11 0.56
CA VAL A 63 2.75 -9.65 0.46
C VAL A 63 1.55 -9.09 -0.31
N ASN A 64 1.20 -9.72 -1.43
CA ASN A 64 0.08 -9.31 -2.26
C ASN A 64 -1.26 -9.37 -1.54
N GLN A 65 -1.56 -10.50 -0.87
CA GLN A 65 -2.76 -10.63 -0.06
C GLN A 65 -2.81 -9.58 1.05
N GLN A 66 -1.73 -9.42 1.81
CA GLN A 66 -1.68 -8.43 2.90
C GLN A 66 -1.87 -7.00 2.40
N ALA A 67 -1.33 -6.67 1.22
CA ALA A 67 -1.50 -5.35 0.61
C ALA A 67 -2.96 -5.08 0.23
N LEU A 68 -3.69 -6.08 -0.29
CA LEU A 68 -5.12 -5.96 -0.59
C LEU A 68 -5.95 -5.76 0.69
N GLU A 69 -5.70 -6.58 1.71
CA GLU A 69 -6.36 -6.45 3.02
C GLU A 69 -6.08 -5.07 3.65
N ALA A 70 -4.83 -4.60 3.59
CA ALA A 70 -4.47 -3.27 4.07
C ALA A 70 -5.16 -2.17 3.26
N LEU A 71 -5.24 -2.29 1.93
CA LEU A 71 -5.91 -1.31 1.08
C LEU A 71 -7.39 -1.18 1.45
N ALA A 72 -8.09 -2.29 1.66
CA ALA A 72 -9.48 -2.29 2.12
C ALA A 72 -9.65 -1.49 3.43
N LEU A 73 -8.69 -1.60 4.35
CA LEU A 73 -8.68 -0.86 5.62
C LEU A 73 -8.28 0.62 5.46
N MET A 74 -7.51 0.97 4.44
CA MET A 74 -7.07 2.35 4.17
C MET A 74 -8.13 3.19 3.47
N ILE A 75 -8.97 2.58 2.62
CA ILE A 75 -10.00 3.28 1.82
C ILE A 75 -10.91 4.18 2.68
N PRO A 76 -11.50 3.71 3.80
CA PRO A 76 -12.37 4.57 4.62
C PRO A 76 -11.65 5.75 5.26
N THR A 77 -10.35 5.65 5.48
CA THR A 77 -9.54 6.70 6.11
C THR A 77 -9.09 7.75 5.10
N LEU A 78 -8.67 7.31 3.90
CA LEU A 78 -8.11 8.21 2.88
C LEU A 78 -9.19 8.83 1.98
N LYS A 79 -10.33 8.15 1.75
CA LYS A 79 -11.49 8.66 1.00
C LYS A 79 -11.09 9.43 -0.27
N GLY A 80 -11.46 10.71 -0.37
CA GLY A 80 -11.19 11.56 -1.52
C GLY A 80 -9.72 11.81 -1.80
N ALA A 81 -8.82 11.60 -0.82
CA ALA A 81 -7.38 11.71 -1.05
C ALA A 81 -6.87 10.67 -2.06
N LEU A 82 -7.58 9.55 -2.25
CA LEU A 82 -7.23 8.53 -3.23
C LEU A 82 -7.50 8.95 -4.67
N HIS A 83 -8.27 10.02 -4.91
CA HIS A 83 -8.70 10.40 -6.27
C HIS A 83 -7.55 10.47 -7.30
N PRO A 84 -6.38 11.07 -6.98
CA PRO A 84 -5.25 11.15 -7.92
C PRO A 84 -4.66 9.79 -8.32
N VAL A 85 -4.90 8.74 -7.53
CA VAL A 85 -4.29 7.40 -7.71
C VAL A 85 -5.34 6.32 -7.98
N LEU A 86 -6.61 6.69 -8.17
CA LEU A 86 -7.69 5.72 -8.38
C LEU A 86 -7.48 4.85 -9.61
N VAL A 87 -6.98 5.41 -10.71
CA VAL A 87 -6.80 4.67 -11.97
C VAL A 87 -5.76 3.54 -11.78
N SER A 88 -4.58 3.87 -11.27
CA SER A 88 -3.52 2.88 -11.04
C SER A 88 -3.91 1.85 -9.98
N LEU A 89 -4.66 2.26 -8.95
CA LEU A 89 -5.23 1.34 -7.97
C LEU A 89 -6.21 0.35 -8.58
N VAL A 90 -7.16 0.83 -9.39
CA VAL A 90 -8.17 -0.03 -10.04
C VAL A 90 -7.50 -1.01 -11.00
N GLU A 91 -6.53 -0.57 -11.79
CA GLU A 91 -5.75 -1.43 -12.68
C GLU A 91 -5.04 -2.54 -11.89
N ALA A 92 -4.30 -2.18 -10.84
CA ALA A 92 -3.58 -3.14 -10.01
C ALA A 92 -4.51 -4.14 -9.32
N VAL A 93 -5.65 -3.70 -8.77
CA VAL A 93 -6.61 -4.58 -8.08
C VAL A 93 -7.32 -5.51 -9.07
N THR A 94 -7.63 -5.04 -10.29
CA THR A 94 -8.36 -5.84 -11.28
C THR A 94 -7.62 -7.13 -11.64
N GLU A 95 -6.28 -7.10 -11.70
CA GLU A 95 -5.48 -8.31 -11.94
C GLU A 95 -5.63 -9.36 -10.83
N ASN A 96 -5.92 -8.93 -9.60
CA ASN A 96 -6.08 -9.82 -8.45
C ASN A 96 -7.43 -10.55 -8.46
N LEU A 97 -8.46 -9.98 -9.09
CA LEU A 97 -9.79 -10.58 -9.20
C LEU A 97 -9.81 -11.89 -10.01
N ASN A 98 -8.77 -12.13 -10.82
CA ASN A 98 -8.60 -13.39 -11.57
C ASN A 98 -7.55 -14.32 -10.92
N SER A 99 -7.14 -14.06 -9.68
CA SER A 99 -6.14 -14.87 -8.99
C SER A 99 -6.67 -16.26 -8.65
N LYS A 100 -5.87 -17.29 -8.94
CA LYS A 100 -6.13 -18.67 -8.50
C LYS A 100 -5.83 -18.88 -7.01
N HIS A 101 -5.16 -17.93 -6.37
CA HIS A 101 -4.88 -18.00 -4.94
C HIS A 101 -6.08 -17.47 -4.16
N LEU A 102 -6.79 -18.37 -3.48
CA LEU A 102 -8.05 -18.06 -2.80
C LEU A 102 -7.95 -16.89 -1.82
N GLY A 103 -6.84 -16.78 -1.07
CA GLY A 103 -6.64 -15.67 -0.14
C GLY A 103 -6.50 -14.30 -0.83
N ILE A 104 -6.00 -14.26 -2.08
CA ILE A 104 -5.90 -13.00 -2.85
C ILE A 104 -7.25 -12.69 -3.49
N TYR A 105 -7.94 -13.70 -3.99
CA TYR A 105 -9.27 -13.55 -4.59
C TYR A 105 -10.32 -13.07 -3.57
N ALA A 106 -10.19 -13.48 -2.31
CA ALA A 106 -11.14 -13.18 -1.24
C ALA A 106 -10.80 -11.92 -0.42
N ALA A 107 -9.61 -11.34 -0.60
CA ALA A 107 -9.16 -10.13 0.11
C ALA A 107 -9.82 -8.88 -0.46
#